data_AF-A0A972N619-F1
#
_entry.id   AF-A0A972N619-F1
#
_cell.length_a   1.000
_cell.length_b   1.000
_cell.length_c   1.000
_cell.angle_alpha   90.00
_cell.angle_beta   90.00
_cell.angle_gamma   90.00
#
_symmetry.space_group_name_H-M   'P 1'
#
loop_
_entity.id
_entity.type
_entity.pdbx_description
1 polymer ?
#
loop_
_entity_poly.entity_id
_entity_poly.type
_entity_poly.pdbx_seq_one_letter_code
_entity_poly.pdbx_strand_id
1 'polypeptide(L)'
;MENIKIFKRVFLSLFIVIAVAASSAFAITDKEMGIIINLAGKQRMLTQKMSKDALLIAEGIDVEKNKKDLKKSMQLFEKTLKGLMRGDKSLRLAKTDNKEILAQLKKVNSLWSDFKKDLNQVLKGNTSKKVLENIARKNIPLLKNMHKAVTMFVAKSGSLSKLDKFTANAINIAGRQRMLTQKIAKDLLLIDLGIDPKKNKQNLKESVELFDSSLNGLLNGSKKLGLKPCQLNHIKKQLLIVKGYWDQIKPTLNEDKYSKARLKAIVNALDLTLVEMDKAVKMYEKSIKRQIKISEINSLVQSYEKVLAQSDNMINQAYRQQARTQEMVKEIILMIMGVDPKTHLSNLKKSSEEFDKTLNAFLNGDERLGIAKVTDQKSLKKLKEVKKEWDPFYENIKKFLSGKIDREALLYILNNNEKLLSKSNGFTEAIKRAKGAHSLIGAYQSSKVSLVERERYLLQKMMKEKLLIEGNIDPEKNQKKLKGSMLIFQNILSGNKKFGSLNLDHPKSAKQLEKVKNIWNSMRDKFMKKCSNRDLLFLIENSPVLDKNLAILAKLIKEDTSD
;
A
#
# COMPACT_ATOMS: atom_id res chain seq x y z
N MET A 1 -22.89 41.05 31.82
CA MET A 1 -23.63 39.76 31.77
C MET A 1 -23.75 39.17 30.37
N GLU A 2 -23.81 39.97 29.30
CA GLU A 2 -23.88 39.49 27.91
C GLU A 2 -22.64 38.70 27.46
N ASN A 3 -21.44 39.15 27.81
CA ASN A 3 -20.20 38.46 27.45
C ASN A 3 -20.11 37.04 28.04
N ILE A 4 -20.69 36.80 29.22
CA ILE A 4 -20.74 35.47 29.85
C ILE A 4 -21.75 34.55 29.13
N LYS A 5 -22.85 35.11 28.60
CA LYS A 5 -23.83 34.35 27.79
C LYS A 5 -23.27 33.98 26.41
N ILE A 6 -22.49 34.87 25.79
CA ILE A 6 -21.78 34.60 24.53
C ILE A 6 -20.69 33.55 24.74
N PHE A 7 -19.89 33.66 25.81
CA PHE A 7 -18.85 32.68 26.12
C PHE A 7 -19.43 31.28 26.40
N LYS A 8 -20.55 31.18 27.14
CA LYS A 8 -21.25 29.89 27.35
C LYS A 8 -21.86 29.31 26.06
N ARG A 9 -22.37 30.15 25.15
CA ARG A 9 -22.89 29.70 23.84
C ARG A 9 -21.79 29.19 22.91
N VAL A 10 -20.65 29.89 22.85
CA VAL A 10 -19.47 29.48 22.07
C VAL A 10 -18.90 28.17 22.61
N PHE A 11 -18.80 28.02 23.94
CA PHE A 11 -18.31 26.79 24.57
C PHE A 11 -19.25 25.59 24.38
N LEU A 12 -20.57 25.80 24.43
CA LEU A 12 -21.57 24.76 24.17
C LEU A 12 -21.59 24.32 22.70
N SER A 13 -21.41 25.26 21.75
CA SER A 13 -21.23 24.92 20.33
C SER A 13 -19.90 24.21 20.04
N LEU A 14 -18.82 24.54 20.76
CA LEU A 14 -17.54 23.82 20.66
C LEU A 14 -17.66 22.39 21.21
N PHE A 15 -18.44 22.19 22.28
CA PHE A 15 -18.66 20.87 22.88
C PHE A 15 -19.55 19.97 22.02
N ILE A 16 -20.54 20.53 21.30
CA ILE A 16 -21.38 19.78 20.35
C ILE A 16 -20.58 19.40 19.09
N VAL A 17 -19.68 20.26 18.60
CA VAL A 17 -18.79 19.92 17.46
C VAL A 17 -17.77 18.84 17.85
N ILE A 18 -17.28 18.83 19.10
CA ILE A 18 -16.40 17.78 19.63
C ILE A 18 -17.17 16.47 19.93
N ALA A 19 -18.43 16.55 20.38
CA ALA A 19 -19.28 15.37 20.61
C ALA A 19 -19.79 14.73 19.30
N VAL A 20 -20.02 15.52 18.24
CA VAL A 20 -20.31 15.01 16.89
C VAL A 20 -19.06 14.41 16.24
N ALA A 21 -17.86 14.92 16.54
CA ALA A 21 -16.59 14.29 16.15
C ALA A 21 -16.27 13.00 16.93
N ALA A 22 -16.85 12.81 18.12
CA ALA A 22 -16.71 11.59 18.94
C ALA A 22 -17.72 10.48 18.60
N SER A 23 -18.65 10.73 17.67
CA SER A 23 -19.71 9.77 17.27
C SER A 23 -19.46 9.09 15.92
N SER A 24 -18.22 9.06 15.41
CA SER A 24 -17.87 8.06 14.41
C SER A 24 -17.70 6.72 15.12
N ALA A 25 -18.78 5.95 15.23
CA ALA A 25 -18.71 4.52 15.53
C ALA A 25 -17.51 3.93 14.76
N PHE A 26 -16.54 3.36 15.48
CA PHE A 26 -15.25 2.88 14.94
C PHE A 26 -15.42 2.23 13.56
N ALA A 27 -15.22 3.02 12.50
CA ALA A 27 -15.42 2.53 11.15
C ALA A 27 -14.29 1.55 10.86
N ILE A 28 -14.65 0.33 10.43
CA ILE A 28 -13.68 -0.70 10.04
C ILE A 28 -12.75 -0.10 8.98
N THR A 29 -11.45 -0.09 9.26
CA THR A 29 -10.46 0.43 8.33
C THR A 29 -10.36 -0.44 7.07
N ASP A 30 -9.93 0.11 5.93
CA ASP A 30 -9.69 -0.65 4.69
C ASP A 30 -8.74 -1.85 4.91
N LYS A 31 -7.78 -1.70 5.83
CA LYS A 31 -6.85 -2.74 6.27
C LYS A 31 -7.57 -3.89 6.97
N GLU A 32 -8.47 -3.58 7.91
CA GLU A 32 -9.26 -4.59 8.61
C GLU A 32 -10.22 -5.27 7.64
N MET A 33 -10.79 -4.53 6.68
CA MET A 33 -11.67 -5.08 5.66
C MET A 33 -10.96 -6.10 4.76
N GLY A 34 -9.74 -5.82 4.29
CA GLY A 34 -8.95 -6.78 3.51
C GLY A 34 -8.66 -8.08 4.27
N ILE A 35 -8.37 -7.98 5.58
CA ILE A 35 -8.17 -9.14 6.47
C ILE A 35 -9.47 -9.93 6.61
N ILE A 36 -10.60 -9.25 6.83
CA ILE A 36 -11.93 -9.86 6.94
C ILE A 36 -12.29 -10.64 5.67
N ILE A 37 -12.13 -10.03 4.48
CA ILE A 37 -12.42 -10.68 3.20
C ILE A 37 -11.56 -11.94 3.01
N ASN A 38 -10.27 -11.88 3.32
CA ASN A 38 -9.41 -13.06 3.23
C ASN A 38 -9.81 -14.16 4.22
N LEU A 39 -10.03 -13.83 5.49
CA LEU A 39 -10.37 -14.81 6.52
C LEU A 39 -11.75 -15.44 6.28
N ALA A 40 -12.74 -14.64 5.85
CA ALA A 40 -14.03 -15.15 5.39
C ALA A 40 -13.89 -16.00 4.12
N GLY A 41 -13.06 -15.57 3.16
CA GLY A 41 -12.73 -16.34 1.96
C GLY A 41 -12.11 -17.70 2.27
N LYS A 42 -11.22 -17.75 3.28
CA LYS A 42 -10.57 -18.97 3.77
C LYS A 42 -11.55 -19.98 4.34
N GLN A 43 -12.68 -19.53 4.91
CA GLN A 43 -13.72 -20.44 5.40
C GLN A 43 -14.26 -21.35 4.29
N ARG A 44 -14.45 -20.83 3.06
CA ARG A 44 -14.88 -21.67 1.92
C ARG A 44 -13.86 -22.74 1.56
N MET A 45 -12.57 -22.39 1.60
CA MET A 45 -11.50 -23.36 1.35
C MET A 45 -11.49 -24.44 2.43
N LEU A 46 -11.64 -24.05 3.70
CA LEU A 46 -11.67 -24.99 4.81
C LEU A 46 -12.84 -25.99 4.70
N THR A 47 -14.02 -25.59 4.21
CA THR A 47 -15.12 -26.55 4.01
C THR A 47 -14.76 -27.62 2.99
N GLN A 48 -14.13 -27.23 1.87
CA GLN A 48 -13.66 -28.18 0.86
C GLN A 48 -12.53 -29.06 1.37
N LYS A 49 -11.57 -28.46 2.07
CA LYS A 49 -10.42 -29.18 2.64
C LYS A 49 -10.86 -30.20 3.69
N MET A 50 -11.80 -29.87 4.57
CA MET A 50 -12.32 -30.82 5.56
C MET A 50 -13.02 -32.03 4.90
N SER A 51 -13.80 -31.80 3.84
CA SER A 51 -14.36 -32.90 3.04
C SER A 51 -13.26 -33.73 2.38
N LYS A 52 -12.27 -33.08 1.75
CA LYS A 52 -11.12 -33.77 1.12
C LYS A 52 -10.38 -34.64 2.13
N ASP A 53 -10.01 -34.10 3.29
CA ASP A 53 -9.27 -34.82 4.34
C ASP A 53 -10.09 -36.01 4.88
N ALA A 54 -11.42 -35.86 5.02
CA ALA A 54 -12.31 -36.96 5.40
C ALA A 54 -12.38 -38.08 4.34
N LEU A 55 -12.40 -37.73 3.06
CA LEU A 55 -12.41 -38.70 1.96
C LEU A 55 -11.06 -39.40 1.82
N LEU A 56 -9.93 -38.71 2.05
CA LEU A 56 -8.61 -39.34 2.10
C LEU A 56 -8.50 -40.37 3.24
N ILE A 57 -9.12 -40.10 4.39
CA ILE A 57 -9.22 -41.07 5.49
C ILE A 57 -10.00 -42.32 5.05
N ALA A 58 -11.12 -42.14 4.36
CA ALA A 58 -11.93 -43.24 3.85
C ALA A 58 -11.20 -44.08 2.79
N GLU A 59 -10.44 -43.42 1.91
CA GLU A 59 -9.55 -44.06 0.92
C GLU A 59 -8.34 -44.76 1.55
N GLY A 60 -8.10 -44.60 2.85
CA GLY A 60 -6.92 -45.13 3.52
C GLY A 60 -5.62 -44.50 3.03
N ILE A 61 -5.66 -43.23 2.61
CA ILE A 61 -4.49 -42.45 2.19
C ILE A 61 -4.05 -41.59 3.37
N ASP A 62 -2.81 -41.81 3.85
CA ASP A 62 -2.17 -41.03 4.92
C ASP A 62 -3.09 -40.74 6.12
N VAL A 63 -3.79 -41.78 6.60
CA VAL A 63 -4.94 -41.67 7.53
C VAL A 63 -4.65 -40.79 8.74
N GLU A 64 -3.55 -41.04 9.46
CA GLU A 64 -3.23 -40.29 10.69
C GLU A 64 -2.88 -38.83 10.41
N LYS A 65 -2.18 -38.56 9.30
CA LYS A 65 -1.92 -37.19 8.83
C LYS A 65 -3.24 -36.48 8.54
N ASN A 66 -4.14 -37.12 7.80
CA ASN A 66 -5.42 -36.51 7.41
C ASN A 66 -6.37 -36.33 8.60
N LYS A 67 -6.37 -37.22 9.60
CA LYS A 67 -7.09 -36.98 10.88
C LYS A 67 -6.57 -35.73 11.59
N LYS A 68 -5.25 -35.55 11.66
CA LYS A 68 -4.62 -34.36 12.27
C LYS A 68 -4.97 -33.08 11.50
N ASP A 69 -4.88 -33.13 10.18
CA ASP A 69 -5.16 -32.00 9.30
C ASP A 69 -6.66 -31.62 9.31
N LEU A 70 -7.55 -32.61 9.39
CA LEU A 70 -9.00 -32.43 9.56
C LEU A 70 -9.30 -31.71 10.89
N LYS A 71 -8.81 -32.23 12.03
CA LYS A 71 -8.99 -31.60 13.35
C LYS A 71 -8.53 -30.14 13.37
N LYS A 72 -7.33 -29.86 12.83
CA LYS A 72 -6.80 -28.49 12.71
C LYS A 72 -7.70 -27.59 11.86
N SER A 73 -8.20 -28.11 10.74
CA SER A 73 -9.07 -27.35 9.84
C SER A 73 -10.41 -27.02 10.50
N MET A 74 -10.99 -27.95 11.27
CA MET A 74 -12.20 -27.73 12.06
C MET A 74 -12.00 -26.64 13.13
N GLN A 75 -10.90 -26.71 13.90
CA GLN A 75 -10.58 -25.71 14.92
C GLN A 75 -10.38 -24.32 14.31
N LEU A 76 -9.67 -24.23 13.18
CA LEU A 76 -9.43 -22.96 12.51
C LEU A 76 -10.72 -22.37 11.92
N PHE A 77 -11.60 -23.20 11.37
CA PHE A 77 -12.91 -22.78 10.88
C PHE A 77 -13.73 -22.17 12.02
N GLU A 78 -13.86 -22.89 13.15
CA GLU A 78 -14.63 -22.42 14.31
C GLU A 78 -14.09 -21.13 14.91
N LYS A 79 -12.76 -21.06 15.11
CA LYS A 79 -12.12 -19.85 15.65
C LYS A 79 -12.41 -18.65 14.76
N THR A 80 -12.24 -18.82 13.44
CA THR A 80 -12.42 -17.72 12.49
C THR A 80 -13.88 -17.33 12.35
N LEU A 81 -14.82 -18.28 12.29
CA LEU A 81 -16.25 -17.99 12.21
C LEU A 81 -16.73 -17.21 13.45
N LYS A 82 -16.31 -17.62 14.65
CA LYS A 82 -16.57 -16.86 15.88
C LYS A 82 -15.98 -15.45 15.83
N GLY A 83 -14.73 -15.33 15.38
CA GLY A 83 -14.06 -14.04 15.20
C GLY A 83 -14.77 -13.12 14.20
N LEU A 84 -15.30 -13.66 13.10
CA LEU A 84 -16.08 -12.88 12.12
C LEU A 84 -17.41 -12.38 12.69
N MET A 85 -18.01 -13.09 13.64
CA MET A 85 -19.28 -12.71 14.27
C MET A 85 -19.09 -11.75 15.45
N ARG A 86 -18.04 -11.93 16.26
CA ARG A 86 -17.89 -11.26 17.56
C ARG A 86 -16.64 -10.38 17.67
N GLY A 87 -15.77 -10.40 16.66
CA GLY A 87 -14.42 -9.85 16.74
C GLY A 87 -13.44 -10.85 17.39
N ASP A 88 -12.17 -10.76 17.00
CA ASP A 88 -11.06 -11.52 17.61
C ASP A 88 -9.77 -10.73 17.40
N LYS A 89 -9.22 -10.17 18.48
CA LYS A 89 -7.98 -9.36 18.46
C LYS A 89 -6.78 -10.17 17.95
N SER A 90 -6.70 -11.47 18.28
CA SER A 90 -5.60 -12.35 17.83
C SER A 90 -5.62 -12.57 16.31
N LEU A 91 -6.81 -12.55 15.72
CA LEU A 91 -7.01 -12.63 14.27
C LEU A 91 -7.10 -11.26 13.59
N ARG A 92 -7.03 -10.16 14.37
CA ARG A 92 -7.24 -8.78 13.90
C ARG A 92 -8.58 -8.62 13.19
N LEU A 93 -9.61 -9.30 13.71
CA LEU A 93 -10.97 -9.20 13.25
C LEU A 93 -11.72 -8.19 14.12
N ALA A 94 -12.20 -7.11 13.51
CA ALA A 94 -13.17 -6.23 14.11
C ALA A 94 -14.53 -6.94 14.19
N LYS A 95 -15.33 -6.60 15.21
CA LYS A 95 -16.72 -7.06 15.29
C LYS A 95 -17.51 -6.46 14.13
N THR A 96 -18.38 -7.25 13.51
CA THR A 96 -19.33 -6.74 12.52
C THR A 96 -20.66 -6.39 13.21
N ASP A 97 -21.10 -5.15 13.09
CA ASP A 97 -22.42 -4.72 13.59
C ASP A 97 -23.51 -4.75 12.49
N ASN A 98 -23.16 -5.14 11.26
CA ASN A 98 -24.13 -5.30 10.18
C ASN A 98 -25.05 -6.51 10.44
N LYS A 99 -26.34 -6.23 10.66
CA LYS A 99 -27.36 -7.23 10.99
C LYS A 99 -27.53 -8.31 9.92
N GLU A 100 -27.44 -7.97 8.63
CA GLU A 100 -27.59 -8.92 7.53
C GLU A 100 -26.40 -9.89 7.46
N ILE A 101 -25.17 -9.36 7.57
CA ILE A 101 -23.95 -10.17 7.59
C ILE A 101 -23.98 -11.10 8.80
N LEU A 102 -24.38 -10.60 9.98
CA LEU A 102 -24.53 -11.42 11.19
C LEU A 102 -25.57 -12.53 11.00
N ALA A 103 -26.72 -12.24 10.39
CA ALA A 103 -27.74 -13.24 10.09
C ALA A 103 -27.20 -14.32 9.13
N GLN A 104 -26.46 -13.91 8.11
CA GLN A 104 -25.83 -14.85 7.17
C GLN A 104 -24.77 -15.72 7.86
N LEU A 105 -23.95 -15.17 8.76
CA LEU A 105 -22.96 -15.92 9.53
C LEU A 105 -23.61 -16.87 10.54
N LYS A 106 -24.74 -16.50 11.16
CA LYS A 106 -25.55 -17.41 12.00
C LYS A 106 -26.05 -18.61 11.20
N LYS A 107 -26.53 -18.38 9.97
CA LYS A 107 -26.92 -19.47 9.05
C LYS A 107 -25.74 -20.38 8.72
N VAL A 108 -24.57 -19.82 8.45
CA VAL A 108 -23.33 -20.60 8.26
C VAL A 108 -23.00 -21.42 9.51
N ASN A 109 -23.13 -20.85 10.70
CA ASN A 109 -22.86 -21.55 11.96
C ASN A 109 -23.80 -22.74 12.19
N SER A 110 -25.09 -22.61 11.83
CA SER A 110 -26.05 -23.72 11.90
C SER A 110 -25.66 -24.86 10.94
N LEU A 111 -25.37 -24.53 9.68
CA LEU A 111 -24.92 -25.52 8.68
C LEU A 111 -23.60 -26.20 9.08
N TRP A 112 -22.69 -25.43 9.68
CA TRP A 112 -21.43 -25.95 10.22
C TRP A 112 -21.67 -26.97 11.33
N SER A 113 -22.55 -26.67 12.29
CA SER A 113 -22.84 -27.59 13.41
C SER A 113 -23.35 -28.95 12.94
N ASP A 114 -24.17 -28.99 11.89
CA ASP A 114 -24.63 -30.25 11.30
C ASP A 114 -23.51 -30.97 10.54
N PHE A 115 -22.76 -30.25 9.70
CA PHE A 115 -21.62 -30.80 8.95
C PHE A 115 -20.52 -31.37 9.88
N LYS A 116 -20.27 -30.71 11.01
CA LYS A 116 -19.29 -31.14 12.03
C LYS A 116 -19.59 -32.52 12.60
N LYS A 117 -20.87 -32.91 12.70
CA LYS A 117 -21.27 -34.23 13.24
C LYS A 117 -20.73 -35.37 12.37
N ASP A 118 -20.83 -35.23 11.04
CA ASP A 118 -20.34 -36.25 10.11
C ASP A 118 -18.80 -36.29 10.08
N LEU A 119 -18.13 -35.14 10.15
CA LEU A 119 -16.67 -35.10 10.27
C LEU A 119 -16.18 -35.79 11.55
N ASN A 120 -16.89 -35.61 12.66
CA ASN A 120 -16.58 -36.29 13.93
C ASN A 120 -16.77 -37.81 13.85
N GLN A 121 -17.72 -38.30 13.05
CA GLN A 121 -17.88 -39.74 12.80
C GLN A 121 -16.65 -40.31 12.08
N VAL A 122 -16.16 -39.61 11.05
CA VAL A 122 -14.92 -40.00 10.34
C VAL A 122 -13.72 -39.98 11.27
N LEU A 123 -13.59 -38.97 12.14
CA LEU A 123 -12.51 -38.92 13.13
C LEU A 123 -12.57 -40.06 14.16
N LYS A 124 -13.75 -40.63 14.41
CA LYS A 124 -13.96 -41.82 15.25
C LYS A 124 -13.79 -43.14 14.47
N GLY A 125 -13.45 -43.08 13.19
CA GLY A 125 -13.23 -44.24 12.32
C GLY A 125 -14.44 -44.69 11.51
N ASN A 126 -15.60 -44.05 11.65
CA ASN A 126 -16.76 -44.37 10.81
C ASN A 126 -16.66 -43.65 9.46
N THR A 127 -16.21 -44.38 8.44
CA THR A 127 -16.09 -43.95 7.04
C THR A 127 -17.15 -44.59 6.13
N SER A 128 -18.29 -45.01 6.69
CA SER A 128 -19.37 -45.64 5.90
C SER A 128 -19.85 -44.73 4.76
N LYS A 129 -20.30 -45.34 3.66
CA LYS A 129 -20.78 -44.63 2.46
C LYS A 129 -21.81 -43.54 2.79
N LYS A 130 -22.76 -43.84 3.68
CA LYS A 130 -23.78 -42.90 4.16
C LYS A 130 -23.18 -41.65 4.83
N VAL A 131 -22.12 -41.80 5.62
CA VAL A 131 -21.42 -40.66 6.25
C VAL A 131 -20.73 -39.81 5.19
N LEU A 132 -20.06 -40.44 4.22
CA LEU A 132 -19.36 -39.73 3.14
C LEU A 132 -20.33 -39.00 2.19
N GLU A 133 -21.46 -39.61 1.85
CA GLU A 133 -22.56 -38.99 1.10
C GLU A 133 -23.14 -37.79 1.86
N ASN A 134 -23.32 -37.90 3.18
CA ASN A 134 -23.75 -36.77 4.01
C ASN A 134 -22.72 -35.63 4.00
N ILE A 135 -21.43 -35.94 4.10
CA ILE A 135 -20.35 -34.95 3.98
C ILE A 135 -20.41 -34.24 2.62
N ALA A 136 -20.53 -35.00 1.51
CA ALA A 136 -20.62 -34.43 0.17
C ALA A 136 -21.85 -33.53 0.00
N ARG A 137 -23.02 -34.01 0.46
CA ARG A 137 -24.30 -33.29 0.37
C ARG A 137 -24.32 -32.01 1.20
N LYS A 138 -23.89 -32.06 2.47
CA LYS A 138 -23.90 -30.91 3.40
C LYS A 138 -22.81 -29.88 3.10
N ASN A 139 -21.72 -30.28 2.44
CA ASN A 139 -20.66 -29.37 2.00
C ASN A 139 -21.18 -28.29 1.03
N ILE A 140 -22.11 -28.64 0.12
CA ILE A 140 -22.66 -27.73 -0.90
C ILE A 140 -23.38 -26.51 -0.29
N PRO A 141 -24.42 -26.67 0.56
CA PRO A 141 -25.10 -25.52 1.15
C PRO A 141 -24.17 -24.71 2.07
N LEU A 142 -23.24 -25.37 2.78
CA LEU A 142 -22.27 -24.67 3.62
C LEU A 142 -21.31 -23.80 2.78
N LEU A 143 -20.78 -24.32 1.67
CA LEU A 143 -19.96 -23.56 0.72
C LEU A 143 -20.75 -22.37 0.14
N LYS A 144 -21.98 -22.59 -0.33
CA LYS A 144 -22.83 -21.55 -0.94
C LYS A 144 -23.13 -20.41 0.05
N ASN A 145 -23.50 -20.75 1.29
CA ASN A 145 -23.80 -19.75 2.31
C ASN A 145 -22.55 -19.00 2.78
N MET A 146 -21.40 -19.67 2.87
CA MET A 146 -20.15 -18.99 3.17
C MET A 146 -19.69 -18.10 2.01
N HIS A 147 -19.94 -18.50 0.77
CA HIS A 147 -19.72 -17.64 -0.40
C HIS A 147 -20.58 -16.38 -0.36
N LYS A 148 -21.87 -16.51 -0.03
CA LYS A 148 -22.77 -15.38 0.17
C LYS A 148 -22.27 -14.41 1.26
N ALA A 149 -21.77 -14.93 2.39
CA ALA A 149 -21.19 -14.08 3.43
C ALA A 149 -19.99 -13.27 2.92
N VAL A 150 -19.08 -13.88 2.15
CA VAL A 150 -17.93 -13.17 1.57
C VAL A 150 -18.36 -12.11 0.56
N THR A 151 -19.34 -12.40 -0.30
CA THR A 151 -19.84 -11.39 -1.26
C THR A 151 -20.46 -10.20 -0.54
N MET A 152 -21.13 -10.42 0.60
CA MET A 152 -21.65 -9.32 1.43
C MET A 152 -20.51 -8.48 2.04
N PHE A 153 -19.43 -9.09 2.52
CA PHE A 153 -18.24 -8.35 2.98
C PHE A 153 -17.59 -7.54 1.84
N VAL A 154 -17.46 -8.11 0.64
CA VAL A 154 -16.91 -7.41 -0.54
C VAL A 154 -17.83 -6.27 -1.01
N ALA A 155 -19.15 -6.46 -0.97
CA ALA A 155 -20.10 -5.40 -1.32
C ALA A 155 -20.01 -4.23 -0.33
N LYS A 156 -19.89 -4.53 0.97
CA LYS A 156 -19.74 -3.51 2.01
C LYS A 156 -18.41 -2.74 1.88
N SER A 157 -17.33 -3.39 1.44
CA SER A 157 -16.06 -2.71 1.18
C SER A 157 -16.12 -1.75 0.00
N GLY A 158 -16.94 -2.02 -1.02
CA GLY A 158 -17.14 -1.07 -2.13
C GLY A 158 -17.84 0.23 -1.74
N SER A 159 -18.48 0.25 -0.56
CA SER A 159 -19.19 1.40 0.01
C SER A 159 -18.36 2.13 1.08
N LEU A 160 -17.24 1.55 1.52
CA LEU A 160 -16.35 2.06 2.57
C LEU A 160 -14.91 2.13 2.01
N SER A 161 -14.54 3.35 1.59
CA SER A 161 -13.17 3.86 1.34
C SER A 161 -12.27 3.23 0.25
N LYS A 162 -11.39 4.12 -0.24
CA LYS A 162 -10.12 4.11 -1.02
C LYS A 162 -9.49 2.80 -1.54
N LEU A 163 -9.98 1.62 -1.20
CA LEU A 163 -9.56 0.36 -1.79
C LEU A 163 -10.10 0.22 -3.22
N ASP A 164 -9.21 0.16 -4.22
CA ASP A 164 -9.61 -0.06 -5.60
C ASP A 164 -10.43 -1.37 -5.69
N LYS A 165 -11.69 -1.29 -6.18
CA LYS A 165 -12.62 -2.44 -6.33
C LYS A 165 -11.95 -3.62 -7.04
N PHE A 166 -11.04 -3.32 -7.96
CA PHE A 166 -10.22 -4.30 -8.68
C PHE A 166 -9.27 -5.08 -7.75
N THR A 167 -8.68 -4.45 -6.74
CA THR A 167 -7.78 -5.09 -5.77
C THR A 167 -8.53 -6.00 -4.81
N ALA A 168 -9.70 -5.56 -4.31
CA ALA A 168 -10.57 -6.40 -3.48
C ALA A 168 -11.06 -7.63 -4.27
N ASN A 169 -11.45 -7.44 -5.52
CA ASN A 169 -11.79 -8.53 -6.43
C ASN A 169 -10.61 -9.47 -6.65
N ALA A 170 -9.41 -8.96 -6.91
CA ALA A 170 -8.21 -9.79 -7.09
C ALA A 170 -7.95 -10.69 -5.87
N ILE A 171 -8.08 -10.18 -4.64
CA ILE A 171 -7.95 -11.01 -3.42
C ILE A 171 -9.02 -12.08 -3.35
N ASN A 172 -10.28 -11.74 -3.62
CA ASN A 172 -11.36 -12.71 -3.57
C ASN A 172 -11.19 -13.82 -4.63
N ILE A 173 -10.82 -13.46 -5.86
CA ILE A 173 -10.57 -14.39 -6.96
C ILE A 173 -9.33 -15.25 -6.66
N ALA A 174 -8.24 -14.65 -6.17
CA ALA A 174 -7.04 -15.35 -5.76
C ALA A 174 -7.32 -16.32 -4.59
N GLY A 175 -8.10 -15.88 -3.61
CA GLY A 175 -8.58 -16.69 -2.51
C GLY A 175 -9.47 -17.86 -2.97
N ARG A 176 -10.29 -17.66 -4.01
CA ARG A 176 -11.10 -18.71 -4.64
C ARG A 176 -10.22 -19.77 -5.30
N GLN A 177 -9.07 -19.43 -5.87
CA GLN A 177 -8.16 -20.42 -6.46
C GLN A 177 -7.71 -21.47 -5.43
N ARG A 178 -7.36 -21.05 -4.20
CA ARG A 178 -7.04 -21.99 -3.11
C ARG A 178 -8.19 -22.93 -2.76
N MET A 179 -9.43 -22.43 -2.82
CA MET A 179 -10.61 -23.26 -2.58
C MET A 179 -10.80 -24.26 -3.72
N LEU A 180 -10.61 -23.83 -4.98
CA LEU A 180 -10.76 -24.67 -6.15
C LEU A 180 -9.77 -25.84 -6.16
N THR A 181 -8.51 -25.67 -5.74
CA THR A 181 -7.58 -26.81 -5.65
C THR A 181 -8.10 -27.89 -4.69
N GLN A 182 -8.65 -27.49 -3.54
CA GLN A 182 -9.21 -28.42 -2.57
C GLN A 182 -10.53 -29.04 -3.04
N LYS A 183 -11.34 -28.27 -3.77
CA LYS A 183 -12.60 -28.76 -4.37
C LYS A 183 -12.32 -29.79 -5.47
N ILE A 184 -11.35 -29.54 -6.34
CA ILE A 184 -10.89 -30.46 -7.39
C ILE A 184 -10.45 -31.78 -6.77
N ALA A 185 -9.59 -31.74 -5.74
CA ALA A 185 -9.16 -32.93 -5.01
C ALA A 185 -10.34 -33.70 -4.39
N LYS A 186 -11.28 -32.98 -3.76
CA LYS A 186 -12.49 -33.57 -3.18
C LYS A 186 -13.37 -34.23 -4.24
N ASP A 187 -13.61 -33.56 -5.37
CA ASP A 187 -14.47 -34.07 -6.43
C ASP A 187 -13.85 -35.32 -7.08
N LEU A 188 -12.51 -35.38 -7.25
CA LEU A 188 -11.79 -36.59 -7.67
C LEU A 188 -12.01 -37.77 -6.71
N LEU A 189 -11.83 -37.54 -5.40
CA LEU A 189 -12.02 -38.58 -4.38
C LEU A 189 -13.48 -39.07 -4.33
N LEU A 190 -14.46 -38.19 -4.54
CA LEU A 190 -15.87 -38.60 -4.60
C LEU A 190 -16.16 -39.47 -5.82
N ILE A 191 -15.52 -39.20 -6.96
CA ILE A 191 -15.64 -40.05 -8.16
C ILE A 191 -15.08 -41.44 -7.87
N ASP A 192 -13.90 -41.52 -7.26
CA ASP A 192 -13.23 -42.80 -6.95
C ASP A 192 -14.02 -43.65 -5.95
N LEU A 193 -14.57 -43.01 -4.91
CA LEU A 193 -15.45 -43.64 -3.91
C LEU A 193 -16.84 -44.01 -4.45
N GLY A 194 -17.15 -43.73 -5.72
CA GLY A 194 -18.45 -44.02 -6.33
C GLY A 194 -19.61 -43.20 -5.75
N ILE A 195 -19.32 -42.01 -5.21
CA ILE A 195 -20.32 -41.09 -4.64
C ILE A 195 -20.70 -40.08 -5.74
N ASP A 196 -21.92 -40.17 -6.27
CA ASP A 196 -22.44 -39.32 -7.33
C ASP A 196 -21.44 -39.06 -8.50
N PRO A 197 -20.81 -40.09 -9.09
CA PRO A 197 -19.65 -39.92 -9.98
C PRO A 197 -19.95 -39.03 -11.20
N LYS A 198 -21.13 -39.15 -11.81
CA LYS A 198 -21.56 -38.30 -12.95
C LYS A 198 -21.57 -36.81 -12.57
N LYS A 199 -22.13 -36.49 -11.40
CA LYS A 199 -22.22 -35.11 -10.88
C LYS A 199 -20.84 -34.58 -10.52
N ASN A 200 -19.99 -35.40 -9.91
CA ASN A 200 -18.66 -34.97 -9.50
C ASN A 200 -17.70 -34.83 -10.69
N LYS A 201 -17.84 -35.63 -11.76
CA LYS A 201 -17.14 -35.37 -13.05
C LYS A 201 -17.49 -34.00 -13.64
N GLN A 202 -18.78 -33.64 -13.62
CA GLN A 202 -19.22 -32.31 -14.06
C GLN A 202 -18.65 -31.19 -13.16
N ASN A 203 -18.77 -31.35 -11.84
CA ASN A 203 -18.22 -30.39 -10.86
C ASN A 203 -16.71 -30.19 -11.01
N LEU A 204 -15.97 -31.27 -11.30
CA LEU A 204 -14.54 -31.27 -11.55
C LEU A 204 -14.23 -30.41 -12.78
N LYS A 205 -14.88 -30.70 -13.92
CA LYS A 205 -14.71 -29.96 -15.17
C LYS A 205 -14.94 -28.45 -14.98
N GLU A 206 -16.06 -28.07 -14.37
CA GLU A 206 -16.38 -26.66 -14.08
C GLU A 206 -15.34 -25.99 -13.17
N SER A 207 -14.79 -26.73 -12.20
CA SER A 207 -13.77 -26.20 -11.28
C SER A 207 -12.43 -25.99 -11.97
N VAL A 208 -12.04 -26.90 -12.87
CA VAL A 208 -10.83 -26.80 -13.70
C VAL A 208 -10.91 -25.58 -14.63
N GLU A 209 -12.02 -25.43 -15.36
CA GLU A 209 -12.25 -24.29 -16.26
C GLU A 209 -12.29 -22.96 -15.50
N LEU A 210 -12.94 -22.93 -14.32
CA LEU A 210 -13.01 -21.74 -13.49
C LEU A 210 -11.65 -21.39 -12.89
N PHE A 211 -10.82 -22.37 -12.52
CA PHE A 211 -9.45 -22.13 -12.05
C PHE A 211 -8.63 -21.48 -13.16
N ASP A 212 -8.64 -22.08 -14.35
CA ASP A 212 -7.84 -21.65 -15.49
C ASP A 212 -8.18 -20.21 -15.93
N SER A 213 -9.48 -19.95 -16.13
CA SER A 213 -9.96 -18.61 -16.49
C SER A 213 -9.67 -17.55 -15.43
N SER A 214 -9.74 -17.92 -14.15
CA SER A 214 -9.44 -17.01 -13.04
C SER A 214 -7.94 -16.71 -12.92
N LEU A 215 -7.07 -17.72 -13.06
CA LEU A 215 -5.63 -17.54 -13.00
C LEU A 215 -5.13 -16.67 -14.16
N ASN A 216 -5.64 -16.91 -15.36
CA ASN A 216 -5.37 -16.04 -16.51
C ASN A 216 -5.87 -14.61 -16.29
N GLY A 217 -7.08 -14.46 -15.74
CA GLY A 217 -7.62 -13.15 -15.38
C GLY A 217 -6.80 -12.41 -14.31
N LEU A 218 -6.19 -13.13 -13.36
CA LEU A 218 -5.31 -12.55 -12.35
C LEU A 218 -3.97 -12.08 -12.95
N LEU A 219 -3.43 -12.82 -13.92
CA LEU A 219 -2.18 -12.46 -14.61
C LEU A 219 -2.37 -11.29 -15.57
N ASN A 220 -3.36 -11.44 -16.46
CA ASN A 220 -3.50 -10.62 -17.68
C ASN A 220 -4.68 -9.65 -17.63
N GLY A 221 -5.50 -9.70 -16.57
CA GLY A 221 -6.73 -8.93 -16.47
C GLY A 221 -7.92 -9.63 -17.12
N SER A 222 -9.12 -9.22 -16.73
CA SER A 222 -10.37 -9.73 -17.28
C SER A 222 -11.51 -8.78 -16.94
N LYS A 223 -12.12 -8.16 -17.96
CA LYS A 223 -13.30 -7.30 -17.76
C LYS A 223 -14.45 -8.09 -17.12
N LYS A 224 -14.70 -9.33 -17.59
CA LYS A 224 -15.73 -10.24 -17.07
C LYS A 224 -15.56 -10.52 -15.56
N LEU A 225 -14.32 -10.68 -15.11
CA LEU A 225 -14.02 -10.92 -13.69
C LEU A 225 -13.81 -9.64 -12.87
N GLY A 226 -13.90 -8.46 -13.50
CA GLY A 226 -13.59 -7.19 -12.85
C GLY A 226 -12.13 -7.12 -12.38
N LEU A 227 -11.19 -7.63 -13.18
CA LEU A 227 -9.76 -7.70 -12.91
C LEU A 227 -8.98 -6.82 -13.89
N LYS A 228 -7.99 -6.08 -13.36
CA LYS A 228 -6.94 -5.42 -14.15
C LYS A 228 -5.74 -6.37 -14.27
N PRO A 229 -4.91 -6.23 -15.32
CA PRO A 229 -3.66 -6.98 -15.41
C PRO A 229 -2.77 -6.74 -14.18
N CYS A 230 -2.12 -7.78 -13.67
CA CYS A 230 -1.27 -7.67 -12.49
C CYS A 230 -0.04 -6.79 -12.80
N GLN A 231 0.02 -5.61 -12.18
CA GLN A 231 1.11 -4.65 -12.37
C GLN A 231 2.30 -4.90 -11.43
N LEU A 232 2.10 -5.67 -10.36
CA LEU A 232 3.12 -5.90 -9.34
C LEU A 232 3.98 -7.10 -9.72
N ASN A 233 5.21 -6.86 -10.19
CA ASN A 233 6.13 -7.89 -10.69
C ASN A 233 6.32 -9.07 -9.73
N HIS A 234 6.43 -8.83 -8.42
CA HIS A 234 6.59 -9.90 -7.44
C HIS A 234 5.34 -10.78 -7.31
N ILE A 235 4.13 -10.21 -7.42
CA ILE A 235 2.88 -10.97 -7.41
C ILE A 235 2.72 -11.73 -8.73
N LYS A 236 3.01 -11.08 -9.86
CA LYS A 236 2.97 -11.72 -11.18
C LYS A 236 3.90 -12.93 -11.25
N LYS A 237 5.15 -12.81 -10.74
CA LYS A 237 6.08 -13.94 -10.61
C LYS A 237 5.50 -15.08 -9.77
N GLN A 238 4.89 -14.77 -8.62
CA GLN A 238 4.26 -15.80 -7.78
C GLN A 238 3.06 -16.48 -8.46
N LEU A 239 2.25 -15.74 -9.22
CA LEU A 239 1.15 -16.30 -10.02
C LEU A 239 1.66 -17.18 -11.17
N LEU A 240 2.82 -16.85 -11.76
CA LEU A 240 3.46 -17.71 -12.76
C LEU A 240 4.00 -19.00 -12.14
N ILE A 241 4.48 -18.98 -10.89
CA ILE A 241 4.81 -20.20 -10.14
C ILE A 241 3.55 -21.06 -9.98
N VAL A 242 2.43 -20.47 -9.53
CA VAL A 242 1.14 -21.17 -9.42
C VAL A 242 0.72 -21.78 -10.77
N LYS A 243 0.89 -21.01 -11.86
CA LYS A 243 0.63 -21.49 -13.23
C LYS A 243 1.48 -22.69 -13.59
N GLY A 244 2.78 -22.69 -13.28
CA GLY A 244 3.66 -23.82 -13.54
C GLY A 244 3.20 -25.11 -12.86
N TYR A 245 2.82 -25.05 -11.58
CA TYR A 245 2.23 -26.20 -10.89
C TYR A 245 0.90 -26.63 -11.52
N TRP A 246 0.04 -25.66 -11.85
CA TRP A 246 -1.26 -25.94 -12.45
C TRP A 246 -1.16 -26.61 -13.83
N ASP A 247 -0.24 -26.14 -14.68
CA ASP A 247 -0.02 -26.68 -16.03
C ASP A 247 0.44 -28.15 -15.98
N GLN A 248 1.17 -28.56 -14.93
CA GLN A 248 1.57 -29.95 -14.71
C GLN A 248 0.40 -30.82 -14.23
N ILE A 249 -0.49 -30.27 -13.39
CA ILE A 249 -1.59 -31.02 -12.79
C ILE A 249 -2.75 -31.17 -13.75
N LYS A 250 -3.13 -30.11 -14.46
CA LYS A 250 -4.35 -30.04 -15.28
C LYS A 250 -4.51 -31.23 -16.24
N PRO A 251 -3.48 -31.69 -16.99
CA PRO A 251 -3.62 -32.84 -17.89
C PRO A 251 -3.96 -34.15 -17.17
N THR A 252 -3.58 -34.27 -15.89
CA THR A 252 -3.81 -35.47 -15.08
C THR A 252 -5.24 -35.58 -14.56
N LEU A 253 -6.10 -34.56 -14.74
CA LEU A 253 -7.45 -34.51 -14.17
C LEU A 253 -8.56 -35.13 -15.06
N ASN A 254 -8.19 -35.70 -16.20
CA ASN A 254 -9.10 -36.25 -17.21
C ASN A 254 -8.99 -37.78 -17.37
N GLU A 255 -8.40 -38.50 -16.41
CA GLU A 255 -8.28 -39.97 -16.49
C GLU A 255 -9.63 -40.63 -16.08
N ASP A 256 -9.99 -41.73 -16.73
CA ASP A 256 -11.26 -42.43 -16.46
C ASP A 256 -11.27 -43.13 -15.09
N LYS A 257 -10.09 -43.61 -14.66
CA LYS A 257 -9.87 -44.26 -13.38
C LYS A 257 -8.46 -43.94 -12.90
N TYR A 258 -8.31 -43.77 -11.60
CA TYR A 258 -7.02 -43.50 -10.98
C TYR A 258 -6.60 -44.66 -10.09
N SER A 259 -5.31 -44.97 -10.05
CA SER A 259 -4.77 -45.78 -8.96
C SER A 259 -4.72 -44.95 -7.67
N LYS A 260 -4.79 -45.61 -6.51
CA LYS A 260 -4.65 -44.94 -5.21
C LYS A 260 -3.34 -44.13 -5.08
N ALA A 261 -2.24 -44.65 -5.63
CA ALA A 261 -0.95 -43.94 -5.68
C ALA A 261 -1.03 -42.68 -6.55
N ARG A 262 -1.71 -42.75 -7.70
CA ARG A 262 -1.93 -41.62 -8.60
C ARG A 262 -2.81 -40.54 -7.97
N LEU A 263 -3.91 -40.93 -7.32
CA LEU A 263 -4.77 -40.01 -6.56
C LEU A 263 -3.98 -39.27 -5.48
N LYS A 264 -3.20 -40.00 -4.68
CA LYS A 264 -2.33 -39.41 -3.66
C LYS A 264 -1.37 -38.38 -4.27
N ALA A 265 -0.73 -38.70 -5.40
CA ALA A 265 0.18 -37.77 -6.08
C ALA A 265 -0.53 -36.50 -6.57
N ILE A 266 -1.69 -36.64 -7.22
CA ILE A 266 -2.49 -35.49 -7.71
C ILE A 266 -2.93 -34.60 -6.54
N VAL A 267 -3.44 -35.21 -5.46
CA VAL A 267 -3.86 -34.47 -4.25
C VAL A 267 -2.70 -33.71 -3.62
N ASN A 268 -1.51 -34.33 -3.52
CA ASN A 268 -0.32 -33.67 -3.01
C ASN A 268 0.10 -32.49 -3.89
N ALA A 269 0.05 -32.63 -5.22
CA ALA A 269 0.36 -31.55 -6.16
C ALA A 269 -0.65 -30.39 -6.05
N LEU A 270 -1.95 -30.69 -5.85
CA LEU A 270 -2.98 -29.68 -5.59
C LEU A 270 -2.78 -28.96 -4.25
N ASP A 271 -2.26 -29.66 -3.23
CA ASP A 271 -1.89 -29.05 -1.94
C ASP A 271 -0.64 -28.16 -2.06
N LEU A 272 0.35 -28.52 -2.87
CA LEU A 272 1.48 -27.63 -3.20
C LEU A 272 1.00 -26.38 -3.94
N THR A 273 0.10 -26.55 -4.90
CA THR A 273 -0.53 -25.42 -5.62
C THR A 273 -1.28 -24.50 -4.67
N LEU A 274 -1.99 -25.05 -3.67
CA LEU A 274 -2.63 -24.26 -2.61
C LEU A 274 -1.60 -23.42 -1.84
N VAL A 275 -0.44 -24.00 -1.49
CA VAL A 275 0.61 -23.30 -0.73
C VAL A 275 1.15 -22.11 -1.51
N GLU A 276 1.49 -22.30 -2.79
CA GLU A 276 1.96 -21.21 -3.65
C GLU A 276 0.89 -20.14 -3.87
N MET A 277 -0.37 -20.56 -3.99
CA MET A 277 -1.48 -19.63 -4.11
C MET A 277 -1.74 -18.85 -2.82
N ASP A 278 -1.52 -19.44 -1.64
CA ASP A 278 -1.57 -18.75 -0.34
C ASP A 278 -0.49 -17.65 -0.22
N LYS A 279 0.70 -17.89 -0.77
CA LYS A 279 1.73 -16.85 -0.88
C LYS A 279 1.24 -15.68 -1.74
N ALA A 280 0.63 -15.95 -2.89
CA ALA A 280 0.07 -14.91 -3.77
C ALA A 280 -1.01 -14.08 -3.06
N VAL A 281 -1.95 -14.71 -2.35
CA VAL A 281 -2.99 -13.99 -1.59
C VAL A 281 -2.37 -13.09 -0.51
N LYS A 282 -1.38 -13.59 0.25
CA LYS A 282 -0.67 -12.78 1.26
C LYS A 282 0.06 -11.59 0.64
N MET A 283 0.60 -11.73 -0.58
CA MET A 283 1.22 -10.60 -1.29
C MET A 283 0.18 -9.55 -1.69
N TYR A 284 -0.98 -9.95 -2.22
CA TYR A 284 -2.07 -9.03 -2.50
C TYR A 284 -2.54 -8.28 -1.24
N GLU A 285 -2.73 -8.99 -0.11
CA GLU A 285 -3.07 -8.35 1.17
C GLU A 285 -2.05 -7.32 1.64
N LYS A 286 -0.75 -7.60 1.45
CA LYS A 286 0.33 -6.66 1.79
C LYS A 286 0.32 -5.43 0.87
N SER A 287 0.01 -5.60 -0.41
CA SER A 287 -0.03 -4.49 -1.37
C SER A 287 -1.09 -3.43 -1.01
N ILE A 288 -2.23 -3.86 -0.45
CA ILE A 288 -3.30 -2.97 0.04
C ILE A 288 -2.81 -2.07 1.17
N LYS A 289 -2.09 -2.65 2.14
CA LYS A 289 -1.56 -1.89 3.30
C LYS A 289 -0.68 -0.72 2.88
N ARG A 290 0.00 -0.86 1.74
CA ARG A 290 0.86 0.17 1.15
C ARG A 290 0.04 1.26 0.44
N GLN A 291 -0.95 0.88 -0.38
CA GLN A 291 -1.78 1.82 -1.14
C GLN A 291 -2.64 2.72 -0.24
N ILE A 292 -3.25 2.16 0.82
CA ILE A 292 -4.05 2.95 1.78
C ILE A 292 -3.18 4.02 2.43
N LYS A 293 -2.01 3.63 2.94
CA LYS A 293 -1.07 4.53 3.63
C LYS A 293 -0.58 5.65 2.70
N ILE A 294 -0.30 5.34 1.43
CA ILE A 294 0.07 6.33 0.40
C ILE A 294 -1.09 7.29 0.11
N SER A 295 -2.32 6.79 -0.03
CA SER A 295 -3.49 7.64 -0.31
C SER A 295 -3.89 8.56 0.86
N GLU A 296 -3.70 8.12 2.10
CA GLU A 296 -3.87 8.94 3.31
C GLU A 296 -2.81 10.05 3.35
N ILE A 297 -1.56 9.71 3.07
CA ILE A 297 -0.46 10.67 2.95
C ILE A 297 -0.75 11.70 1.86
N ASN A 298 -1.18 11.28 0.67
CA ASN A 298 -1.49 12.20 -0.43
C ASN A 298 -2.65 13.15 -0.11
N SER A 299 -3.72 12.65 0.53
CA SER A 299 -4.82 13.53 0.96
C SER A 299 -4.39 14.54 2.03
N LEU A 300 -3.47 14.15 2.91
CA LEU A 300 -2.90 15.06 3.90
C LEU A 300 -1.97 16.08 3.24
N VAL A 301 -1.14 15.68 2.28
CA VAL A 301 -0.27 16.57 1.49
C VAL A 301 -1.10 17.59 0.70
N GLN A 302 -2.19 17.18 0.05
CA GLN A 302 -3.11 18.08 -0.67
C GLN A 302 -3.85 19.05 0.27
N SER A 303 -4.29 18.57 1.45
CA SER A 303 -4.88 19.46 2.47
C SER A 303 -3.86 20.45 3.02
N TYR A 304 -2.58 20.09 3.02
CA TYR A 304 -1.48 20.86 3.56
C TYR A 304 -0.96 21.93 2.60
N GLU A 305 -0.85 21.65 1.30
CA GLU A 305 -0.49 22.66 0.29
C GLU A 305 -1.54 23.76 0.15
N LYS A 306 -2.82 23.42 0.36
CA LYS A 306 -3.92 24.38 0.39
C LYS A 306 -3.82 25.34 1.58
N VAL A 307 -3.21 24.90 2.69
CA VAL A 307 -2.94 25.71 3.89
C VAL A 307 -1.61 26.49 3.78
N LEU A 308 -0.64 25.99 3.00
CA LEU A 308 0.67 26.60 2.78
C LEU A 308 0.67 27.81 1.82
N ALA A 309 -0.39 28.01 1.05
CA ALA A 309 -0.48 29.10 0.06
C ALA A 309 -0.60 30.50 0.69
N GLN A 310 -0.69 30.62 2.01
CA GLN A 310 -1.03 31.87 2.71
C GLN A 310 0.17 32.62 3.33
N SER A 311 1.42 32.18 3.13
CA SER A 311 2.58 32.83 3.74
C SER A 311 3.87 32.33 3.10
N ASP A 312 4.53 33.03 2.15
CA ASP A 312 5.96 32.76 1.91
C ASP A 312 6.77 33.81 1.11
N ASN A 313 7.96 34.10 1.64
CA ASN A 313 9.03 34.88 1.03
C ASN A 313 9.69 34.14 -0.16
N MET A 314 10.09 34.85 -1.22
CA MET A 314 10.73 34.33 -2.45
C MET A 314 11.88 33.33 -2.21
N ILE A 315 12.65 33.46 -1.12
CA ILE A 315 13.76 32.54 -0.80
C ILE A 315 13.25 31.12 -0.52
N ASN A 316 12.13 30.98 0.21
CA ASN A 316 11.54 29.68 0.53
C ASN A 316 11.01 29.02 -0.74
N GLN A 317 10.39 29.79 -1.64
CA GLN A 317 9.94 29.29 -2.93
C GLN A 317 11.13 28.83 -3.80
N ALA A 318 12.26 29.52 -3.76
CA ALA A 318 13.46 29.12 -4.49
C ALA A 318 14.06 27.79 -3.96
N TYR A 319 14.04 27.56 -2.66
CA TYR A 319 14.40 26.25 -2.07
C TYR A 319 13.42 25.15 -2.45
N ARG A 320 12.11 25.44 -2.49
CA ARG A 320 11.10 24.48 -2.92
C ARG A 320 11.28 24.07 -4.39
N GLN A 321 11.66 25.01 -5.27
CA GLN A 321 12.01 24.67 -6.65
C GLN A 321 13.15 23.63 -6.69
N GLN A 322 14.20 23.80 -5.87
CA GLN A 322 15.28 22.80 -5.79
C GLN A 322 14.77 21.44 -5.32
N ALA A 323 13.95 21.39 -4.27
CA ALA A 323 13.36 20.14 -3.79
C ALA A 323 12.53 19.44 -4.87
N ARG A 324 11.72 20.20 -5.63
CA ARG A 324 10.89 19.69 -6.73
C ARG A 324 11.71 19.07 -7.85
N THR A 325 12.87 19.63 -8.22
CA THR A 325 13.75 19.01 -9.23
C THR A 325 14.13 17.57 -8.83
N GLN A 326 14.42 17.35 -7.55
CA GLN A 326 14.81 16.04 -7.04
C GLN A 326 13.61 15.12 -6.86
N GLU A 327 12.50 15.68 -6.39
CA GLU A 327 11.23 14.98 -6.26
C GLU A 327 10.76 14.42 -7.60
N MET A 328 10.69 15.23 -8.66
CA MET A 328 10.25 14.78 -9.99
C MET A 328 11.07 13.58 -10.50
N VAL A 329 12.39 13.61 -10.34
CA VAL A 329 13.25 12.48 -10.72
C VAL A 329 12.99 11.26 -9.85
N LYS A 330 12.80 11.44 -8.53
CA LYS A 330 12.43 10.36 -7.61
C LYS A 330 11.08 9.74 -7.99
N GLU A 331 10.06 10.53 -8.30
CA GLU A 331 8.75 10.04 -8.74
C GLU A 331 8.87 9.22 -10.04
N ILE A 332 9.63 9.69 -11.03
CA ILE A 332 9.88 8.96 -12.29
C ILE A 332 10.58 7.62 -12.03
N ILE A 333 11.61 7.59 -11.18
CA ILE A 333 12.31 6.35 -10.82
C ILE A 333 11.35 5.37 -10.14
N LEU A 334 10.52 5.84 -9.20
CA LEU A 334 9.53 5.01 -8.52
C LEU A 334 8.49 4.43 -9.49
N MET A 335 8.03 5.23 -10.46
CA MET A 335 7.15 4.76 -11.54
C MET A 335 7.80 3.62 -12.35
N ILE A 336 9.06 3.79 -12.76
CA ILE A 336 9.81 2.80 -13.54
C ILE A 336 10.06 1.52 -12.73
N MET A 337 10.32 1.66 -11.43
CA MET A 337 10.46 0.53 -10.50
C MET A 337 9.13 -0.19 -10.23
N GLY A 338 8.01 0.27 -10.81
CA GLY A 338 6.69 -0.32 -10.63
C GLY A 338 6.10 -0.09 -9.24
N VAL A 339 6.63 0.88 -8.51
CA VAL A 339 6.09 1.33 -7.23
C VAL A 339 4.95 2.29 -7.53
N ASP A 340 3.72 1.92 -7.15
CA ASP A 340 2.48 2.70 -7.29
C ASP A 340 2.44 3.76 -8.44
N PRO A 341 2.57 3.35 -9.72
CA PRO A 341 2.88 4.28 -10.81
C PRO A 341 1.83 5.38 -11.01
N LYS A 342 0.57 5.14 -10.64
CA LYS A 342 -0.51 6.14 -10.75
C LYS A 342 -0.35 7.28 -9.74
N THR A 343 -0.03 6.95 -8.51
CA THR A 343 0.25 7.95 -7.49
C THR A 343 1.46 8.78 -7.89
N HIS A 344 2.55 8.11 -8.26
CA HIS A 344 3.78 8.82 -8.60
C HIS A 344 3.63 9.63 -9.91
N LEU A 345 2.77 9.20 -10.85
CA LEU A 345 2.37 10.01 -12.01
C LEU A 345 1.58 11.26 -11.59
N SER A 346 0.65 11.13 -10.65
CA SER A 346 -0.11 12.27 -10.12
C SER A 346 0.82 13.26 -9.39
N ASN A 347 1.77 12.77 -8.61
CA ASN A 347 2.75 13.58 -7.91
C ASN A 347 3.70 14.25 -8.90
N LEU A 348 4.19 13.53 -9.91
CA LEU A 348 5.03 14.08 -10.98
C LEU A 348 4.32 15.22 -11.71
N LYS A 349 3.05 15.01 -12.11
CA LYS A 349 2.24 16.03 -12.76
C LYS A 349 2.20 17.30 -11.91
N LYS A 350 1.78 17.15 -10.67
CA LYS A 350 1.64 18.24 -9.72
C LYS A 350 2.96 18.97 -9.44
N SER A 351 4.03 18.24 -9.13
CA SER A 351 5.33 18.85 -8.85
C SER A 351 5.89 19.58 -10.07
N SER A 352 5.61 19.09 -11.28
CA SER A 352 6.03 19.75 -12.52
C SER A 352 5.21 21.00 -12.84
N GLU A 353 3.89 20.97 -12.64
CA GLU A 353 3.00 22.13 -12.80
C GLU A 353 3.32 23.21 -11.76
N GLU A 354 3.57 22.82 -10.51
CA GLU A 354 3.95 23.75 -9.45
C GLU A 354 5.36 24.32 -9.65
N PHE A 355 6.30 23.54 -10.20
CA PHE A 355 7.60 24.08 -10.61
C PHE A 355 7.42 25.17 -11.67
N ASP A 356 6.73 24.85 -12.76
CA ASP A 356 6.51 25.77 -13.88
C ASP A 356 5.78 27.04 -13.45
N LYS A 357 4.70 26.90 -12.67
CA LYS A 357 3.93 28.03 -12.14
C LYS A 357 4.79 28.96 -11.28
N THR A 358 5.57 28.42 -10.35
CA THR A 358 6.44 29.23 -9.49
C THR A 358 7.59 29.87 -10.27
N LEU A 359 8.16 29.19 -11.27
CA LEU A 359 9.18 29.75 -12.15
C LEU A 359 8.64 30.96 -12.93
N ASN A 360 7.43 30.84 -13.47
CA ASN A 360 6.75 31.94 -14.16
C ASN A 360 6.39 33.08 -13.20
N ALA A 361 5.99 32.76 -11.96
CA ALA A 361 5.74 33.76 -10.92
C ALA A 361 7.01 34.55 -10.55
N PHE A 362 8.19 33.93 -10.52
CA PHE A 362 9.44 34.68 -10.31
C PHE A 362 9.76 35.64 -11.47
N LEU A 363 9.41 35.27 -12.71
CA LEU A 363 9.65 36.09 -13.90
C LEU A 363 8.69 37.27 -14.02
N ASN A 364 7.43 37.07 -13.63
CA ASN A 364 6.34 38.00 -13.93
C ASN A 364 5.72 38.64 -12.69
N GLY A 365 5.92 38.06 -11.51
CA GLY A 365 5.12 38.31 -10.32
C GLY A 365 3.83 37.47 -10.31
N ASP A 366 3.38 37.07 -9.12
CA ASP A 366 2.08 36.45 -8.89
C ASP A 366 1.61 36.80 -7.46
N GLU A 367 0.66 37.73 -7.36
CA GLU A 367 0.09 38.17 -6.07
C GLU A 367 -0.63 37.04 -5.33
N ARG A 368 -1.26 36.10 -6.06
CA ARG A 368 -1.98 34.97 -5.44
C ARG A 368 -1.03 33.97 -4.78
N LEU A 369 0.22 33.93 -5.26
CA LEU A 369 1.29 33.12 -4.65
C LEU A 369 2.17 33.91 -3.68
N GLY A 370 1.96 35.22 -3.54
CA GLY A 370 2.82 36.10 -2.75
C GLY A 370 4.24 36.24 -3.31
N ILE A 371 4.43 36.03 -4.62
CA ILE A 371 5.75 36.06 -5.27
C ILE A 371 5.90 37.38 -6.02
N ALA A 372 6.78 38.25 -5.53
CA ALA A 372 7.17 39.45 -6.27
C ALA A 372 8.05 39.10 -7.48
N LYS A 373 7.91 39.88 -8.55
CA LYS A 373 8.75 39.78 -9.74
C LYS A 373 10.22 40.00 -9.38
N VAL A 374 11.11 39.14 -9.88
CA VAL A 374 12.56 39.31 -9.73
C VAL A 374 13.04 40.46 -10.63
N THR A 375 13.49 41.55 -10.02
CA THR A 375 13.97 42.75 -10.73
C THR A 375 15.49 42.91 -10.69
N ASP A 376 16.18 42.38 -9.67
CA ASP A 376 17.64 42.41 -9.57
C ASP A 376 18.31 41.70 -10.77
N GLN A 377 19.22 42.39 -11.45
CA GLN A 377 19.85 41.90 -12.68
C GLN A 377 20.61 40.57 -12.49
N LYS A 378 21.32 40.40 -11.37
CA LYS A 378 22.09 39.17 -11.10
C LYS A 378 21.16 37.99 -10.86
N SER A 379 20.10 38.20 -10.09
CA SER A 379 19.04 37.22 -9.81
C SER A 379 18.26 36.87 -11.08
N LEU A 380 17.90 37.87 -11.89
CA LEU A 380 17.18 37.68 -13.15
C LEU A 380 18.01 36.91 -14.18
N LYS A 381 19.32 37.18 -14.29
CA LYS A 381 20.24 36.40 -15.14
C LYS A 381 20.25 34.93 -14.72
N LYS A 382 20.35 34.65 -13.41
CA LYS A 382 20.32 33.28 -12.90
C LYS A 382 18.96 32.60 -13.07
N LEU A 383 17.86 33.34 -12.95
CA LEU A 383 16.52 32.84 -13.22
C LEU A 383 16.33 32.43 -14.68
N LYS A 384 16.86 33.23 -15.63
CA LYS A 384 16.87 32.88 -17.06
C LYS A 384 17.72 31.63 -17.34
N GLU A 385 18.84 31.45 -16.64
CA GLU A 385 19.62 30.19 -16.70
C GLU A 385 18.79 28.99 -16.20
N VAL A 386 18.01 29.14 -15.12
CA VAL A 386 17.10 28.07 -14.64
C VAL A 386 16.06 27.74 -15.72
N LYS A 387 15.41 28.76 -16.29
CA LYS A 387 14.40 28.57 -17.34
C LYS A 387 14.96 27.85 -18.57
N LYS A 388 16.16 28.23 -19.02
CA LYS A 388 16.84 27.59 -20.16
C LYS A 388 17.06 26.08 -19.95
N GLU A 389 17.35 25.65 -18.72
CA GLU A 389 17.47 24.23 -18.40
C GLU A 389 16.12 23.55 -18.13
N TRP A 390 15.15 24.30 -17.59
CA TRP A 390 13.81 23.79 -17.26
C TRP A 390 13.00 23.43 -18.49
N ASP A 391 12.95 24.30 -19.50
CA ASP A 391 12.08 24.11 -20.67
C ASP A 391 12.31 22.73 -21.35
N PRO A 392 13.55 22.33 -21.74
CA PRO A 392 13.77 21.00 -22.32
C PRO A 392 13.64 19.86 -21.30
N PHE A 393 13.85 20.12 -20.01
CA PHE A 393 13.63 19.13 -18.94
C PHE A 393 12.13 18.83 -18.79
N TYR A 394 11.29 19.85 -18.86
CA TYR A 394 9.84 19.75 -18.74
C TYR A 394 9.21 19.05 -19.96
N GLU A 395 9.72 19.29 -21.18
CA GLU A 395 9.30 18.54 -22.37
C GLU A 395 9.54 17.04 -22.21
N ASN A 396 10.67 16.64 -21.61
CA ASN A 396 10.92 15.23 -21.31
C ASN A 396 10.01 14.70 -20.19
N ILE A 397 9.64 15.51 -19.19
CA ILE A 397 8.64 15.13 -18.18
C ILE A 397 7.27 14.88 -18.84
N LYS A 398 6.83 15.73 -19.78
CA LYS A 398 5.53 15.59 -20.46
C LYS A 398 5.38 14.23 -21.15
N LYS A 399 6.47 13.65 -21.64
CA LYS A 399 6.48 12.29 -22.21
C LYS A 399 6.06 11.24 -21.17
N PHE A 400 6.52 11.35 -19.92
CA PHE A 400 6.05 10.49 -18.82
C PHE A 400 4.60 10.80 -18.41
N LEU A 401 4.19 12.07 -18.46
CA LEU A 401 2.81 12.49 -18.17
C LEU A 401 1.79 11.89 -19.16
N SER A 402 2.22 11.59 -20.39
CA SER A 402 1.42 10.89 -21.40
C SER A 402 1.19 9.39 -21.10
N GLY A 403 1.83 8.85 -20.05
CA GLY A 403 1.68 7.46 -19.61
C GLY A 403 2.61 6.46 -20.31
N LYS A 404 3.54 6.91 -21.15
CA LYS A 404 4.56 6.08 -21.80
C LYS A 404 5.88 6.12 -21.02
N ILE A 405 6.55 4.96 -20.89
CA ILE A 405 7.93 4.91 -20.41
C ILE A 405 8.84 5.20 -21.61
N ASP A 406 9.52 6.35 -21.58
CA ASP A 406 10.46 6.77 -22.62
C ASP A 406 11.90 6.72 -22.06
N ARG A 407 12.73 5.85 -22.64
CA ARG A 407 14.11 5.60 -22.19
C ARG A 407 15.04 6.78 -22.50
N GLU A 408 14.85 7.45 -23.62
CA GLU A 408 15.67 8.62 -23.99
C GLU A 408 15.33 9.80 -23.10
N ALA A 409 14.05 10.01 -22.82
CA ALA A 409 13.57 11.01 -21.89
C ALA A 409 14.11 10.76 -20.47
N LEU A 410 14.15 9.50 -20.02
CA LEU A 410 14.73 9.12 -18.74
C LEU A 410 16.22 9.49 -18.68
N LEU A 411 17.00 9.08 -19.68
CA LEU A 411 18.44 9.36 -19.72
C LEU A 411 18.70 10.86 -19.75
N TYR A 412 17.93 11.62 -20.53
CA TYR A 412 18.01 13.07 -20.54
C TYR A 412 17.75 13.66 -19.16
N ILE A 413 16.65 13.27 -18.50
CA ILE A 413 16.28 13.77 -17.18
C ILE A 413 17.36 13.44 -16.14
N LEU A 414 17.87 12.21 -16.11
CA LEU A 414 18.92 11.80 -15.17
C LEU A 414 20.22 12.58 -15.38
N ASN A 415 20.63 12.77 -16.62
CA ASN A 415 21.88 13.47 -16.96
C ASN A 415 21.79 14.98 -16.73
N ASN A 416 20.62 15.58 -16.93
CA ASN A 416 20.42 17.03 -16.84
C ASN A 416 19.87 17.52 -15.49
N ASN A 417 19.35 16.63 -14.63
CA ASN A 417 18.82 17.01 -13.32
C ASN A 417 19.85 17.76 -12.45
N GLU A 418 21.11 17.30 -12.44
CA GLU A 418 22.17 17.97 -11.65
C GLU A 418 22.49 19.36 -12.19
N LYS A 419 22.39 19.55 -13.51
CA LYS A 419 22.59 20.84 -14.16
C LYS A 419 21.47 21.81 -13.79
N LEU A 420 20.21 21.36 -13.89
CA LEU A 420 19.03 22.14 -13.48
C LEU A 420 19.08 22.50 -11.99
N LEU A 421 19.47 21.56 -11.13
CA LEU A 421 19.69 21.80 -9.70
C LEU A 421 20.79 22.84 -9.46
N SER A 422 21.92 22.74 -10.18
CA SER A 422 23.03 23.70 -10.05
C SER A 422 22.61 25.12 -10.43
N LYS A 423 21.86 25.28 -11.53
CA LYS A 423 21.28 26.58 -11.92
C LYS A 423 20.30 27.09 -10.87
N SER A 424 19.45 26.21 -10.35
CA SER A 424 18.48 26.55 -9.29
C SER A 424 19.16 26.99 -7.99
N ASN A 425 20.29 26.36 -7.63
CA ASN A 425 21.13 26.80 -6.52
C ASN A 425 21.73 28.18 -6.78
N GLY A 426 22.26 28.41 -7.98
CA GLY A 426 22.82 29.71 -8.38
C GLY A 426 21.80 30.85 -8.30
N PHE A 427 20.54 30.58 -8.66
CA PHE A 427 19.43 31.51 -8.52
C PHE A 427 19.09 31.79 -7.05
N THR A 428 18.97 30.75 -6.21
CA THR A 428 18.70 30.93 -4.77
C THR A 428 19.79 31.75 -4.09
N GLU A 429 21.07 31.52 -4.39
CA GLU A 429 22.17 32.31 -3.84
C GLU A 429 22.18 33.75 -4.36
N ALA A 430 21.76 34.00 -5.60
CA ALA A 430 21.61 35.35 -6.13
C ALA A 430 20.48 36.10 -5.40
N ILE A 431 19.31 35.48 -5.22
CA ILE A 431 18.18 36.08 -4.48
C ILE A 431 18.56 36.38 -3.03
N LYS A 432 19.24 35.45 -2.35
CA LYS A 432 19.68 35.66 -0.97
C LYS A 432 20.57 36.90 -0.84
N ARG A 433 21.54 37.06 -1.76
CA ARG A 433 22.43 38.24 -1.78
C ARG A 433 21.66 39.52 -2.09
N ALA A 434 20.73 39.48 -3.05
CA ALA A 434 19.93 40.65 -3.44
C ALA A 434 18.98 41.13 -2.32
N LYS A 435 18.55 40.23 -1.42
CA LYS A 435 17.65 40.54 -0.30
C LYS A 435 18.37 40.84 1.03
N GLY A 436 19.70 40.93 1.04
CA GLY A 436 20.50 41.02 2.27
C GLY A 436 20.53 42.42 2.91
N ALA A 437 19.53 42.73 3.74
CA ALA A 437 19.55 43.53 4.98
C ALA A 437 18.09 43.93 5.26
N HIS A 438 17.51 43.59 6.41
CA HIS A 438 16.52 44.38 7.19
C HIS A 438 15.91 43.53 8.31
N SER A 439 15.88 44.09 9.53
CA SER A 439 15.32 43.60 10.81
C SER A 439 15.97 42.35 11.46
N LEU A 440 16.60 42.55 12.63
CA LEU A 440 17.30 41.54 13.45
C LEU A 440 16.41 40.37 13.92
N ILE A 441 15.10 40.59 14.14
CA ILE A 441 14.18 39.55 14.63
C ILE A 441 13.57 38.75 13.47
N GLY A 442 13.20 39.43 12.35
CA GLY A 442 12.71 38.78 11.14
C GLY A 442 13.79 37.97 10.39
N ALA A 443 15.03 38.43 10.42
CA ALA A 443 16.18 37.73 9.83
C ALA A 443 16.50 36.41 10.55
N TYR A 444 16.32 36.36 11.88
CA TYR A 444 16.59 35.16 12.68
C TYR A 444 15.61 34.02 12.35
N GLN A 445 14.30 34.29 12.33
CA GLN A 445 13.30 33.25 12.01
C GLN A 445 13.28 32.88 10.51
N SER A 446 13.43 33.87 9.61
CA SER A 446 13.55 33.59 8.18
C SER A 446 14.76 32.71 7.86
N SER A 447 15.86 32.86 8.60
CA SER A 447 17.04 32.00 8.45
C SER A 447 16.77 30.56 8.93
N LYS A 448 16.05 30.36 10.03
CA LYS A 448 15.67 29.04 10.56
C LYS A 448 14.66 28.33 9.65
N VAL A 449 13.65 29.03 9.13
CA VAL A 449 12.72 28.46 8.13
C VAL A 449 13.48 28.05 6.86
N SER A 450 14.44 28.87 6.41
CA SER A 450 15.29 28.52 5.27
C SER A 450 16.17 27.28 5.54
N LEU A 451 16.65 27.09 6.77
CA LEU A 451 17.36 25.87 7.17
C LEU A 451 16.43 24.65 7.11
N VAL A 452 15.18 24.77 7.56
CA VAL A 452 14.21 23.67 7.46
C VAL A 452 13.87 23.32 6.01
N GLU A 453 13.68 24.32 5.13
CA GLU A 453 13.43 24.06 3.70
C GLU A 453 14.66 23.43 3.01
N ARG A 454 15.87 23.78 3.47
CA ARG A 454 17.11 23.13 3.04
C ARG A 454 17.16 21.66 3.46
N GLU A 455 16.73 21.32 4.68
CA GLU A 455 16.60 19.93 5.14
C GLU A 455 15.62 19.14 4.28
N ARG A 456 14.47 19.71 3.94
CA ARG A 456 13.47 19.07 3.07
C ARG A 456 14.05 18.77 1.69
N TYR A 457 14.78 19.69 1.08
CA TYR A 457 15.52 19.46 -0.15
C TYR A 457 16.53 18.31 -0.01
N LEU A 458 17.35 18.32 1.04
CA LEU A 458 18.37 17.30 1.29
C LEU A 458 17.72 15.91 1.45
N LEU A 459 16.55 15.83 2.09
CA LEU A 459 15.80 14.58 2.22
C LEU A 459 15.37 14.01 0.86
N GLN A 460 14.82 14.85 -0.04
CA GLN A 460 14.46 14.40 -1.39
C GLN A 460 15.69 13.94 -2.19
N LYS A 461 16.80 14.67 -2.05
CA LYS A 461 18.08 14.35 -2.71
C LYS A 461 18.66 13.02 -2.22
N MET A 462 18.69 12.78 -0.91
CA MET A 462 19.14 11.51 -0.33
C MET A 462 18.28 10.33 -0.79
N MET A 463 16.96 10.50 -0.85
CA MET A 463 16.05 9.46 -1.37
C MET A 463 16.33 9.13 -2.83
N LYS A 464 16.51 10.14 -3.68
CA LYS A 464 16.89 9.94 -5.08
C LYS A 464 18.21 9.17 -5.19
N GLU A 465 19.26 9.64 -4.49
CA GLU A 465 20.59 9.01 -4.52
C GLU A 465 20.54 7.56 -4.06
N LYS A 466 19.77 7.26 -3.00
CA LYS A 466 19.56 5.89 -2.53
C LYS A 466 18.86 5.01 -3.57
N LEU A 467 17.81 5.50 -4.22
CA LEU A 467 17.10 4.75 -5.26
C LEU A 467 18.00 4.47 -6.47
N LEU A 468 18.87 5.42 -6.86
CA LEU A 468 19.83 5.23 -7.95
C LEU A 468 20.88 4.15 -7.61
N ILE A 469 21.39 4.14 -6.37
CA ILE A 469 22.33 3.10 -5.91
C ILE A 469 21.68 1.71 -5.97
N GLU A 470 20.47 1.56 -5.43
CA GLU A 470 19.76 0.28 -5.42
C GLU A 470 19.29 -0.15 -6.82
N GLY A 471 19.12 0.82 -7.73
CA GLY A 471 18.88 0.60 -9.16
C GLY A 471 20.14 0.32 -9.99
N ASN A 472 21.32 0.26 -9.36
CA ASN A 472 22.63 0.08 -9.99
C ASN A 472 22.97 1.14 -11.07
N ILE A 473 22.58 2.39 -10.83
CA ILE A 473 22.87 3.53 -11.71
C ILE A 473 23.97 4.37 -11.05
N ASP A 474 25.16 4.43 -11.66
CA ASP A 474 26.35 5.12 -11.16
C ASP A 474 26.56 4.95 -9.63
N PRO A 475 26.63 3.71 -9.10
CA PRO A 475 26.50 3.45 -7.66
C PRO A 475 27.60 4.13 -6.82
N GLU A 476 28.85 4.16 -7.28
CA GLU A 476 29.95 4.80 -6.54
C GLU A 476 29.77 6.33 -6.43
N LYS A 477 29.41 6.97 -7.54
CA LYS A 477 29.16 8.41 -7.61
C LYS A 477 27.98 8.79 -6.72
N ASN A 478 26.88 8.04 -6.79
CA ASN A 478 25.70 8.29 -5.97
C ASN A 478 25.95 7.97 -4.49
N GLN A 479 26.80 7.00 -4.15
CA GLN A 479 27.21 6.71 -2.77
C GLN A 479 28.01 7.87 -2.16
N LYS A 480 28.93 8.48 -2.93
CA LYS A 480 29.69 9.67 -2.48
C LYS A 480 28.76 10.85 -2.21
N LYS A 481 27.80 11.09 -3.11
CA LYS A 481 26.80 12.15 -2.95
C LYS A 481 25.91 11.91 -1.73
N LEU A 482 25.41 10.68 -1.55
CA LEU A 482 24.57 10.31 -0.42
C LEU A 482 25.26 10.57 0.92
N LYS A 483 26.54 10.16 1.06
CA LYS A 483 27.33 10.44 2.26
C LYS A 483 27.44 11.95 2.55
N GLY A 484 27.68 12.75 1.52
CA GLY A 484 27.75 14.21 1.66
C GLY A 484 26.42 14.84 2.07
N SER A 485 25.32 14.45 1.42
CA SER A 485 23.96 14.92 1.74
C SER A 485 23.57 14.57 3.19
N MET A 486 23.88 13.34 3.63
CA MET A 486 23.63 12.89 5.00
C MET A 486 24.44 13.66 6.05
N LEU A 487 25.71 13.94 5.75
CA LEU A 487 26.57 14.71 6.65
C LEU A 487 26.00 16.13 6.88
N ILE A 488 25.57 16.80 5.81
CA ILE A 488 24.99 18.14 5.90
C ILE A 488 23.66 18.10 6.68
N PHE A 489 22.76 17.16 6.35
CA PHE A 489 21.46 16.99 7.02
C PHE A 489 21.64 16.77 8.53
N GLN A 490 22.52 15.83 8.90
CA GLN A 490 22.81 15.52 10.30
C GLN A 490 23.39 16.73 11.05
N ASN A 491 24.26 17.51 10.41
CA ASN A 491 24.91 18.67 11.04
C ASN A 491 23.95 19.85 11.25
N ILE A 492 22.99 20.05 10.35
CA ILE A 492 21.95 21.07 10.52
C ILE A 492 21.00 20.69 11.66
N LEU A 493 20.57 19.42 11.73
CA LEU A 493 19.73 18.93 12.82
C LEU A 493 20.43 18.94 14.19
N SER A 494 21.74 18.70 14.24
CA SER A 494 22.51 18.71 15.49
C SER A 494 22.90 20.10 15.98
N GLY A 495 22.63 21.16 15.19
CA GLY A 495 22.89 22.54 15.59
C GLY A 495 24.36 22.96 15.42
N ASN A 496 25.12 22.32 14.53
CA ASN A 496 26.51 22.67 14.29
C ASN A 496 26.63 24.09 13.67
N LYS A 497 27.26 25.02 14.41
CA LYS A 497 27.39 26.44 14.00
C LYS A 497 27.99 26.63 12.60
N LYS A 498 28.86 25.73 12.12
CA LYS A 498 29.48 25.80 10.80
C LYS A 498 28.48 25.59 9.64
N PHE A 499 27.35 24.94 9.88
CA PHE A 499 26.35 24.60 8.85
C PHE A 499 25.01 25.32 9.03
N GLY A 500 24.90 26.16 10.06
CA GLY A 500 23.65 26.75 10.55
C GLY A 500 23.04 25.91 11.66
N SER A 501 22.40 26.55 12.65
CA SER A 501 21.82 25.88 13.81
C SER A 501 20.31 26.10 13.89
N LEU A 502 19.55 25.01 13.96
CA LEU A 502 18.14 25.00 14.35
C LEU A 502 18.04 24.97 15.89
N ASN A 503 18.73 25.84 16.60
CA ASN A 503 18.48 25.99 18.04
C ASN A 503 17.15 26.73 18.21
N LEU A 504 16.16 26.13 18.85
CA LEU A 504 14.80 26.68 18.94
C LEU A 504 14.44 26.90 20.40
N ASP A 505 14.20 28.15 20.76
CA ASP A 505 14.01 28.57 22.15
C ASP A 505 12.55 28.36 22.61
N HIS A 506 11.60 28.32 21.67
CA HIS A 506 10.19 28.13 21.98
C HIS A 506 9.82 26.64 22.18
N PRO A 507 9.08 26.28 23.25
CA PRO A 507 8.82 24.87 23.59
C PRO A 507 8.12 24.04 22.51
N LYS A 508 7.21 24.66 21.73
CA LYS A 508 6.45 23.94 20.69
C LYS A 508 7.36 23.55 19.52
N SER A 509 8.17 24.49 19.03
CA SER A 509 9.08 24.26 17.90
C SER A 509 10.27 23.37 18.32
N ALA A 510 10.78 23.51 19.54
CA ALA A 510 11.78 22.60 20.12
C ALA A 510 11.28 21.14 20.21
N LYS A 511 10.06 20.93 20.74
CA LYS A 511 9.44 19.59 20.81
C LYS A 511 9.21 18.98 19.42
N GLN A 512 8.88 19.81 18.43
CA GLN A 512 8.71 19.35 17.06
C GLN A 512 10.05 19.00 16.40
N LEU A 513 11.12 19.76 16.65
CA LEU A 513 12.47 19.43 16.20
C LEU A 513 12.94 18.09 16.78
N GLU A 514 12.59 17.79 18.02
CA GLU A 514 12.93 16.50 18.64
C GLU A 514 12.21 15.32 17.95
N LYS A 515 10.97 15.51 17.53
CA LYS A 515 10.27 14.51 16.70
C LYS A 515 10.94 14.30 15.35
N VAL A 516 11.39 15.39 14.70
CA VAL A 516 12.15 15.33 13.44
C VAL A 516 13.43 14.51 13.63
N LYS A 517 14.21 14.80 14.68
CA LYS A 517 15.44 14.07 15.03
C LYS A 517 15.18 12.59 15.26
N ASN A 518 14.13 12.24 16.00
CA ASN A 518 13.77 10.85 16.27
C ASN A 518 13.40 10.07 15.01
N ILE A 519 12.61 10.68 14.12
CA ILE A 519 12.26 10.06 12.83
C ILE A 519 13.52 9.88 11.99
N TRP A 520 14.37 10.91 11.89
CA TRP A 520 15.64 10.83 11.17
C TRP A 520 16.55 9.72 11.69
N ASN A 521 16.75 9.62 13.01
CA ASN A 521 17.58 8.59 13.63
C ASN A 521 17.09 7.17 13.28
N SER A 522 15.78 6.96 13.16
CA SER A 522 15.21 5.66 12.76
C SER A 522 15.48 5.28 11.29
N MET A 523 15.75 6.28 10.45
CA MET A 523 15.98 6.14 9.00
C MET A 523 17.47 6.12 8.64
N ARG A 524 18.30 6.89 9.35
CA ARG A 524 19.69 7.19 9.00
C ARG A 524 20.52 5.96 8.62
N ASP A 525 20.52 4.94 9.46
CA ASP A 525 21.37 3.76 9.25
C ASP A 525 20.97 2.95 8.01
N LYS A 526 19.72 3.05 7.58
CA LYS A 526 19.21 2.39 6.37
C LYS A 526 19.63 3.09 5.10
N PHE A 527 19.93 4.40 5.14
CA PHE A 527 20.56 5.06 3.99
C PHE A 527 21.99 4.56 3.75
N MET A 528 22.74 4.24 4.81
CA MET A 528 24.17 3.90 4.75
C MET A 528 24.47 2.44 4.43
N LYS A 529 23.61 1.50 4.83
CA LYS A 529 23.82 0.07 4.60
C LYS A 529 23.27 -0.37 3.23
N LYS A 530 23.81 -1.44 2.66
CA LYS A 530 23.21 -2.14 1.52
C LYS A 530 21.80 -2.57 1.95
N CYS A 531 20.78 -2.02 1.30
CA CYS A 531 19.41 -2.20 1.78
C CYS A 531 18.87 -3.58 1.38
N SER A 532 18.17 -4.24 2.30
CA SER A 532 17.18 -5.21 1.87
C SER A 532 16.01 -4.49 1.18
N ASN A 533 15.22 -5.19 0.37
CA ASN A 533 13.97 -4.65 -0.19
C ASN A 533 13.02 -4.09 0.90
N ARG A 534 13.12 -4.60 2.13
CA ARG A 534 12.36 -4.14 3.29
C ARG A 534 12.87 -2.80 3.83
N ASP A 535 14.18 -2.58 3.82
CA ASP A 535 14.79 -1.31 4.27
C ASP A 535 14.54 -0.19 3.26
N LEU A 536 14.63 -0.49 1.96
CA LEU A 536 14.29 0.46 0.91
C LEU A 536 12.81 0.87 0.99
N LEU A 537 11.92 -0.11 1.21
CA LEU A 537 10.51 0.15 1.43
C LEU A 537 10.28 1.03 2.68
N PHE A 538 10.99 0.75 3.78
CA PHE A 538 10.93 1.55 4.98
C PHE A 538 11.32 3.02 4.72
N LEU A 539 12.39 3.25 3.94
CA LEU A 539 12.81 4.61 3.58
C LEU A 539 11.77 5.33 2.73
N ILE A 540 11.21 4.64 1.72
CA ILE A 540 10.13 5.18 0.87
C ILE A 540 8.89 5.55 1.70
N GLU A 541 8.56 4.76 2.72
CA GLU A 541 7.39 5.01 3.58
C GLU A 541 7.61 6.13 4.61
N ASN A 542 8.83 6.29 5.13
CA ASN A 542 9.10 7.24 6.22
C ASN A 542 9.65 8.58 5.75
N SER A 543 10.19 8.67 4.52
CA SER A 543 10.63 9.95 3.95
C SER A 543 9.50 11.00 3.87
N PRO A 544 8.28 10.68 3.40
CA PRO A 544 7.16 11.63 3.45
C PRO A 544 6.78 12.04 4.88
N VAL A 545 6.93 11.14 5.86
CA VAL A 545 6.64 11.43 7.27
C VAL A 545 7.65 12.41 7.84
N LEU A 546 8.93 12.25 7.52
CA LEU A 546 9.99 13.18 7.92
C LEU A 546 9.80 14.55 7.24
N ASP A 547 9.49 14.58 5.95
CA ASP A 547 9.21 15.83 5.22
C ASP A 547 8.06 16.60 5.86
N LYS A 548 6.97 15.92 6.23
CA LYS A 548 5.84 16.52 6.96
C LYS A 548 6.27 17.12 8.29
N ASN A 549 7.08 16.42 9.07
CA ASN A 549 7.49 16.91 10.40
C ASN A 549 8.45 18.10 10.29
N LEU A 550 9.31 18.14 9.27
CA LEU A 550 10.10 19.31 8.91
C LEU A 550 9.18 20.46 8.51
N ALA A 551 8.14 20.22 7.71
CA ALA A 551 7.23 21.28 7.29
C ALA A 551 6.40 21.86 8.46
N ILE A 552 5.96 21.02 9.42
CA ILE A 552 5.35 21.48 10.68
C ILE A 552 6.35 22.31 11.50
N LEU A 553 7.61 21.88 11.55
CA LEU A 553 8.66 22.61 12.24
C LEU A 553 8.84 24.02 11.65
N ALA A 554 8.89 24.14 10.33
CA ALA A 554 8.96 25.42 9.64
C ALA A 554 7.78 26.33 10.01
N LYS A 555 6.56 25.78 10.12
CA LYS A 555 5.38 26.53 10.54
C LYS A 555 5.50 27.04 11.98
N LEU A 556 5.88 26.18 12.91
CA LEU A 556 6.01 26.57 14.31
C LEU A 556 7.09 27.65 14.49
N ILE A 557 8.22 27.53 13.80
CA ILE A 557 9.29 28.55 13.81
C ILE A 557 8.77 29.93 13.36
N LYS A 558 7.80 29.98 12.44
CA LYS A 558 7.15 31.24 12.02
C LYS A 558 6.20 31.78 13.08
N GLU A 559 5.50 30.91 13.80
CA GLU A 559 4.50 31.30 14.82
C GLU A 559 5.15 31.76 16.13
N ASP A 560 6.41 31.39 16.36
CA ASP A 560 7.22 31.76 17.53
C ASP A 560 7.45 33.30 17.69
N THR A 561 6.86 34.18 16.85
CA THR A 561 6.89 35.66 16.96
C THR A 561 5.58 36.29 17.45
N SER A 562 4.55 35.51 17.79
CA SER A 562 3.19 36.05 17.99
C SER A 562 2.82 36.35 19.45
N ASP A 563 3.78 36.35 20.39
CA ASP A 563 3.58 36.69 21.80
C ASP A 563 4.36 37.97 22.18
#